data_AF-G5SP40-F1
#
_entry.id   AF-G5SP40-F1
#
_cell.length_a   1.000
_cell.length_b   1.000
_cell.length_c   1.000
_cell.angle_alpha   90.00
_cell.angle_beta   90.00
_cell.angle_gamma   90.00
#
_symmetry.space_group_name_H-M   'P 1'
#
loop_
_entity.id
_entity.type
_entity.pdbx_description
1 polymer ?
#
loop_
_entity_poly.entity_id
_entity_poly.type
_entity_poly.pdbx_seq_one_letter_code
_entity_poly.pdbx_strand_id
1 'polypeptide(L)'
;MALYRWVCFVLILIGLYELGVGLFQCIQVMRLGMPYYTVCGTFENPSPYSILIVLILPLALDYALFVRFRHGQKITNMLFYLSAFYLLFSVVILVMCVSRTAWVASVISLMSMVWLRMKCSVVKKCFVLLAIFVLSVPFLYGMYVLKKDSADGRLFIWKISYPVAKQQMFSGVGIGGFPYVYGEAQEAYFREKKDVRNEEMLAGAPDYAYNEYLQIWIELGLPGVLSCLCLIAYVYIRLLWCRNVEVVGLCGTMVSLMVVSFFSYPLRCFVTCSLSLFILLWAAWMPMMLCEKKRYGKVGMVCGLLVLIGMGTMVCIRFNKSYRTWVAVKHWDMVRLYFDREKYKGIEKCYRALYPDLRKDAGFLFEYGVCLSYNGHHEESNIILSEGAKRSSDPMFFNFMGKNFQALGRFEEAEDMFYKAYYRVPHRIYPLYLLMGLYEKEGRDLEMLEKAHQIVGKKEKVPSSLTEYLKKEAVNRLGKYEGMKRREHHIKKD
;
A
#
# COMPACT_ATOMS: atom_id res chain seq x y z
N MET A 1 21.30 -19.25 -22.63
CA MET A 1 22.24 -18.10 -22.57
C MET A 1 21.73 -16.90 -23.34
N ALA A 2 21.52 -16.96 -24.66
CA ALA A 2 20.99 -15.83 -25.43
C ALA A 2 19.65 -15.28 -24.87
N LEU A 3 18.72 -16.17 -24.53
CA LEU A 3 17.43 -15.80 -23.93
C LEU A 3 17.57 -15.07 -22.59
N TYR A 4 18.49 -15.49 -21.70
CA TYR A 4 18.73 -14.82 -20.41
C TYR A 4 19.14 -13.36 -20.62
N ARG A 5 20.12 -13.14 -21.52
CA ARG A 5 20.61 -11.81 -21.86
C ARG A 5 19.53 -10.94 -22.51
N TRP A 6 18.68 -11.53 -23.35
CA TRP A 6 17.52 -10.83 -23.92
C TRP A 6 16.49 -10.42 -22.85
N VAL A 7 16.18 -11.30 -21.90
CA VAL A 7 15.29 -10.95 -20.78
C VAL A 7 15.88 -9.81 -19.95
N CYS A 8 17.17 -9.89 -19.59
CA CYS A 8 17.87 -8.80 -18.91
C CYS A 8 17.81 -7.48 -19.71
N PHE A 9 18.04 -7.55 -21.01
CA PHE A 9 18.00 -6.39 -21.91
C PHE A 9 16.62 -5.73 -21.89
N VAL A 10 15.56 -6.51 -22.04
CA VAL A 10 14.17 -5.99 -22.02
C VAL A 10 13.84 -5.38 -20.66
N LEU A 11 14.17 -6.06 -19.55
CA LEU A 11 13.90 -5.53 -18.21
C LEU A 11 14.66 -4.23 -17.94
N ILE A 12 15.95 -4.15 -18.31
CA ILE A 12 16.74 -2.93 -18.15
C ILE A 12 16.19 -1.80 -19.03
N LEU A 13 15.73 -2.08 -20.24
CA LEU A 13 15.09 -1.07 -21.09
C LEU A 13 13.78 -0.55 -20.51
N ILE A 14 12.92 -1.44 -19.99
CA ILE A 14 11.68 -1.04 -19.29
C ILE A 14 12.03 -0.15 -18.10
N GLY A 15 13.02 -0.56 -17.32
CA GLY A 15 13.50 0.21 -16.18
C GLY A 15 14.07 1.58 -16.58
N LEU A 16 14.84 1.67 -17.68
CA LEU A 16 15.36 2.93 -18.20
C LEU A 16 14.27 3.86 -18.70
N TYR A 17 13.23 3.32 -19.35
CA TYR A 17 12.06 4.09 -19.76
C TYR A 17 11.38 4.74 -18.54
N GLU A 18 11.11 3.94 -17.51
CA GLU A 18 10.52 4.41 -16.26
C GLU A 18 11.40 5.46 -15.56
N LEU A 19 12.71 5.24 -15.48
CA LEU A 19 13.66 6.22 -14.95
C LEU A 19 13.66 7.52 -15.78
N GLY A 20 13.54 7.44 -17.10
CA GLY A 20 13.43 8.61 -17.98
C GLY A 20 12.19 9.46 -17.67
N VAL A 21 11.03 8.82 -17.49
CA VAL A 21 9.79 9.50 -17.06
C VAL A 21 9.99 10.15 -15.68
N GLY A 22 10.58 9.42 -14.73
CA GLY A 22 10.87 9.97 -13.40
C GLY A 22 11.84 11.15 -13.43
N LEU A 23 12.86 11.13 -14.29
CA LEU A 23 13.80 12.25 -14.42
C LEU A 23 13.11 13.50 -14.96
N PHE A 24 12.21 13.33 -15.93
CA PHE A 24 11.39 14.43 -16.42
C PHE A 24 10.51 15.01 -15.30
N GLN A 25 9.88 14.16 -14.48
CA GLN A 25 9.14 14.59 -13.30
C GLN A 25 10.04 15.31 -12.27
N CYS A 26 11.27 14.84 -12.05
CA CYS A 26 12.23 15.51 -11.17
C CYS A 26 12.55 16.93 -11.67
N ILE A 27 12.74 17.12 -12.98
CA ILE A 27 12.98 18.44 -13.57
C ILE A 27 11.77 19.35 -13.35
N GLN A 28 10.55 18.84 -13.52
CA GLN A 28 9.33 19.60 -13.23
C GLN A 28 9.22 19.98 -11.76
N VAL A 29 9.52 19.06 -10.84
CA VAL A 29 9.58 19.31 -9.40
C VAL A 29 10.54 20.45 -9.08
N MET A 30 11.76 20.40 -9.63
CA MET A 30 12.76 21.46 -9.42
C MET A 30 12.34 22.79 -10.02
N ARG A 31 11.68 22.78 -11.19
CA ARG A 31 11.29 24.01 -11.91
C ARG A 31 10.05 24.68 -11.31
N LEU A 32 9.07 23.89 -10.88
CA LEU A 32 7.75 24.37 -10.46
C LEU A 32 7.56 24.34 -8.93
N GLY A 33 8.57 23.90 -8.18
CA GLY A 33 8.49 23.76 -6.72
C GLY A 33 7.44 22.73 -6.28
N MET A 34 7.10 21.76 -7.14
CA MET A 34 6.12 20.75 -6.78
C MET A 34 6.66 19.85 -5.68
N PRO A 35 5.79 19.29 -4.82
CA PRO A 35 6.25 18.41 -3.75
C PRO A 35 6.93 17.14 -4.27
N TYR A 36 8.00 16.68 -3.61
CA TYR A 36 8.79 15.52 -4.04
C TYR A 36 8.00 14.20 -4.19
N TYR A 37 6.83 14.09 -3.57
CA TYR A 37 5.96 12.92 -3.69
C TYR A 37 5.33 12.75 -5.09
N THR A 38 5.54 13.70 -6.00
CA THR A 38 5.08 13.62 -7.40
C THR A 38 6.01 12.82 -8.31
N VAL A 39 7.19 12.39 -7.83
CA VAL A 39 8.11 11.55 -8.63
C VAL A 39 7.69 10.09 -8.48
N CYS A 40 6.92 9.59 -9.45
CA CYS A 40 6.31 8.27 -9.44
C CYS A 40 6.38 7.52 -10.79
N GLY A 41 7.11 8.03 -11.78
CA GLY A 41 7.17 7.41 -13.11
C GLY A 41 5.77 7.36 -13.74
N THR A 42 5.41 6.24 -14.36
CA THR A 42 4.02 6.04 -14.84
C THR A 42 3.06 5.53 -13.76
N PHE A 43 3.50 5.43 -12.50
CA PHE A 43 2.69 4.95 -11.39
C PHE A 43 1.99 6.11 -10.68
N GLU A 44 0.98 5.79 -9.88
CA GLU A 44 0.26 6.77 -9.05
C GLU A 44 0.99 7.08 -7.73
N ASN A 45 1.94 6.23 -7.33
CA ASN A 45 2.63 6.34 -6.04
C ASN A 45 4.14 6.08 -6.19
N PRO A 46 5.00 6.86 -5.49
CA PRO A 46 6.45 6.62 -5.48
C PRO A 46 6.88 5.23 -4.99
N SER A 47 6.06 4.55 -4.18
CA SER A 47 6.40 3.25 -3.58
C SER A 47 6.41 2.13 -4.63
N PRO A 48 5.32 1.82 -5.38
CA PRO A 48 5.36 0.87 -6.50
C PRO A 48 6.44 1.18 -7.54
N TYR A 49 6.64 2.46 -7.84
CA TYR A 49 7.69 2.91 -8.75
C TYR A 49 9.09 2.51 -8.27
N SER A 50 9.40 2.79 -7.01
CA SER A 50 10.67 2.38 -6.39
C SER A 50 10.86 0.86 -6.34
N ILE A 51 9.77 0.10 -6.17
CA ILE A 51 9.80 -1.37 -6.20
C ILE A 51 10.25 -1.86 -7.57
N LEU A 52 9.64 -1.37 -8.65
CA LEU A 52 10.04 -1.74 -10.02
C LEU A 52 11.54 -1.50 -10.22
N ILE A 53 12.01 -0.31 -9.83
CA ILE A 53 13.42 0.05 -10.00
C ILE A 53 14.34 -0.92 -9.25
N VAL A 54 14.01 -1.25 -8.00
CA VAL A 54 14.86 -2.07 -7.14
C VAL A 54 14.77 -3.57 -7.42
N LEU A 55 13.71 -4.04 -8.07
CA LEU A 55 13.66 -5.42 -8.57
C LEU A 55 14.58 -5.63 -9.79
N ILE A 56 14.73 -4.61 -10.65
CA ILE A 56 15.60 -4.66 -11.83
C ILE A 56 17.07 -4.33 -11.47
N LEU A 57 17.30 -3.53 -10.42
CA LEU A 57 18.62 -3.05 -10.00
C LEU A 57 19.70 -4.13 -9.87
N PRO A 58 19.45 -5.32 -9.27
CA PRO A 58 20.46 -6.36 -9.16
C PRO A 58 20.93 -6.89 -10.52
N LEU A 59 20.07 -6.93 -11.54
CA LEU A 59 20.47 -7.32 -12.90
C LEU A 59 21.41 -6.27 -13.49
N ALA A 60 21.09 -4.98 -13.34
CA ALA A 60 21.94 -3.89 -13.81
C ALA A 60 23.30 -3.86 -13.06
N LEU A 61 23.28 -4.04 -11.73
CA LEU A 61 24.49 -4.16 -10.92
C LEU A 61 25.37 -5.32 -11.40
N ASP A 62 24.76 -6.44 -11.76
CA ASP A 62 25.47 -7.63 -12.21
C ASP A 62 26.27 -7.36 -13.49
N TYR A 63 25.62 -6.75 -14.47
CA TYR A 63 26.26 -6.40 -15.74
C TYR A 63 27.26 -5.25 -15.62
N ALA A 64 26.95 -4.21 -14.85
CA ALA A 64 27.83 -3.05 -14.73
C ALA A 64 29.09 -3.33 -13.90
N LEU A 65 29.00 -4.10 -12.82
CA LEU A 65 30.13 -4.31 -11.90
C LEU A 65 30.91 -5.60 -12.19
N PHE A 66 30.25 -6.65 -12.66
CA PHE A 66 30.85 -7.98 -12.73
C PHE A 66 30.99 -8.55 -14.15
N VAL A 67 30.34 -7.96 -15.15
CA VAL A 67 30.50 -8.35 -16.56
C VAL A 67 31.37 -7.31 -17.26
N ARG A 68 32.61 -7.69 -17.59
CA ARG A 68 33.52 -6.80 -18.33
C ARG A 68 33.15 -6.70 -19.81
N PHE A 69 33.40 -5.53 -20.39
CA PHE A 69 33.39 -5.30 -21.83
C PHE A 69 34.23 -6.36 -22.56
N ARG A 70 33.69 -6.94 -23.63
CA ARG A 70 34.42 -7.90 -24.48
C ARG A 70 34.35 -7.47 -25.94
N HIS A 71 35.51 -7.33 -26.57
CA HIS A 71 35.58 -7.08 -28.01
C HIS A 71 34.85 -8.19 -28.79
N GLY A 72 33.98 -7.82 -29.74
CA GLY A 72 33.21 -8.76 -30.56
C GLY A 72 31.84 -9.19 -30.02
N GLN A 73 31.48 -8.88 -28.76
CA GLN A 73 30.15 -9.20 -28.20
C GLN A 73 29.23 -7.98 -28.10
N LYS A 74 28.61 -7.59 -29.23
CA LYS A 74 27.76 -6.38 -29.35
C LYS A 74 26.66 -6.30 -28.27
N ILE A 75 25.90 -7.39 -28.05
CA ILE A 75 24.78 -7.41 -27.08
C ILE A 75 25.27 -7.25 -25.64
N THR A 76 26.34 -7.93 -25.26
CA THR A 76 26.91 -7.84 -23.90
C THR A 76 27.44 -6.44 -23.61
N ASN A 77 28.06 -5.78 -24.60
CA ASN A 77 28.55 -4.42 -24.45
C ASN A 77 27.39 -3.41 -24.36
N MET A 78 26.32 -3.57 -25.15
CA MET A 78 25.11 -2.75 -24.99
C MET A 78 24.49 -2.91 -23.60
N LEU A 79 24.37 -4.14 -23.10
CA LEU A 79 23.89 -4.41 -21.74
C LEU A 79 24.75 -3.72 -20.68
N PHE A 80 26.07 -3.71 -20.83
CA PHE A 80 26.98 -3.00 -19.93
C PHE A 80 26.68 -1.49 -19.89
N TYR A 81 26.59 -0.83 -21.05
CA TYR A 81 26.28 0.61 -21.09
C TYR A 81 24.88 0.93 -20.56
N LEU A 82 23.85 0.19 -20.98
CA LEU A 82 22.48 0.37 -20.49
C LEU A 82 22.39 0.17 -18.97
N SER A 83 23.10 -0.82 -18.44
CA SER A 83 23.15 -1.05 -16.99
C SER A 83 23.84 0.09 -16.26
N ALA A 84 24.94 0.63 -16.79
CA ALA A 84 25.62 1.78 -16.18
C ALA A 84 24.72 3.02 -16.12
N PHE A 85 24.00 3.33 -17.22
CA PHE A 85 22.99 4.40 -17.23
C PHE A 85 21.86 4.13 -16.24
N TYR A 86 21.40 2.88 -16.17
CA TYR A 86 20.36 2.47 -15.24
C TYR A 86 20.78 2.72 -13.78
N LEU A 87 22.01 2.32 -13.41
CA LEU A 87 22.54 2.55 -12.07
C LEU A 87 22.60 4.05 -11.74
N LEU A 88 23.16 4.87 -12.65
CA LEU A 88 23.27 6.30 -12.45
C LEU A 88 21.91 6.95 -12.17
N PHE A 89 20.92 6.68 -13.03
CA PHE A 89 19.60 7.28 -12.90
C PHE A 89 18.80 6.69 -11.73
N SER A 90 18.95 5.40 -11.44
CA SER A 90 18.27 4.77 -10.30
C SER A 90 18.63 5.41 -8.96
N VAL A 91 19.90 5.77 -8.74
CA VAL A 91 20.33 6.46 -7.51
C VAL A 91 19.61 7.80 -7.35
N VAL A 92 19.60 8.62 -8.41
CA VAL A 92 18.93 9.94 -8.41
C VAL A 92 17.44 9.78 -8.07
N ILE A 93 16.76 8.87 -8.78
CA ILE A 93 15.33 8.67 -8.59
C ILE A 93 15.00 8.11 -7.21
N LEU A 94 15.75 7.13 -6.70
CA LEU A 94 15.48 6.53 -5.38
C LEU A 94 15.71 7.52 -4.23
N VAL A 95 16.62 8.49 -4.39
CA VAL A 95 16.75 9.61 -3.45
C VAL A 95 15.50 10.49 -3.52
N MET A 96 15.08 10.88 -4.72
CA MET A 96 13.91 11.76 -4.92
C MET A 96 12.59 11.13 -4.45
N CYS A 97 12.41 9.82 -4.61
CA CYS A 97 11.24 9.11 -4.10
C CYS A 97 11.24 8.95 -2.55
N VAL A 98 12.38 9.21 -1.90
CA VAL A 98 12.58 9.05 -0.44
C VAL A 98 12.18 7.64 0.03
N SER A 99 12.54 6.62 -0.75
CA SER A 99 12.07 5.24 -0.52
C SER A 99 13.06 4.41 0.29
N ARG A 100 12.88 4.37 1.61
CA ARG A 100 13.75 3.60 2.53
C ARG A 100 13.82 2.11 2.20
N THR A 101 12.66 1.51 1.88
CA THR A 101 12.57 0.09 1.51
C THR A 101 13.45 -0.23 0.31
N ALA A 102 13.46 0.65 -0.69
CA ALA A 102 14.25 0.50 -1.90
C ALA A 102 15.76 0.49 -1.57
N TRP A 103 16.22 1.37 -0.69
CA TRP A 103 17.62 1.40 -0.26
C TRP A 103 18.03 0.17 0.54
N VAL A 104 17.22 -0.27 1.51
CA VAL A 104 17.48 -1.49 2.28
C VAL A 104 17.57 -2.71 1.35
N ALA A 105 16.62 -2.86 0.43
CA ALA A 105 16.64 -3.95 -0.54
C ALA A 105 17.83 -3.88 -1.49
N SER A 106 18.23 -2.68 -1.94
CA SER A 106 19.40 -2.48 -2.80
C SER A 106 20.70 -2.91 -2.11
N VAL A 107 20.90 -2.50 -0.85
CA VAL A 107 22.08 -2.84 -0.05
C VAL A 107 22.16 -4.35 0.21
N ILE A 108 21.07 -4.97 0.68
CA ILE A 108 21.05 -6.41 0.97
C ILE A 108 21.24 -7.24 -0.30
N SER A 109 20.67 -6.81 -1.43
CA SER A 109 20.86 -7.47 -2.73
C SER A 109 22.30 -7.34 -3.23
N LEU A 110 22.92 -6.17 -3.09
CA LEU A 110 24.32 -5.97 -3.43
C LEU A 110 25.23 -6.86 -2.57
N MET A 111 25.00 -6.90 -1.26
CA MET A 111 25.74 -7.75 -0.32
C MET A 111 25.65 -9.24 -0.70
N SER A 112 24.44 -9.72 -1.04
CA SER A 112 24.25 -11.11 -1.45
C SER A 112 24.98 -11.43 -2.77
N MET A 113 24.95 -10.51 -3.74
CA MET A 113 25.66 -10.68 -5.00
C MET A 113 27.19 -10.66 -4.84
N VAL A 114 27.71 -9.74 -4.03
CA VAL A 114 29.14 -9.66 -3.70
C VAL A 114 29.62 -10.98 -3.07
N TRP A 115 28.84 -11.54 -2.15
CA TRP A 115 29.13 -12.84 -1.54
C TRP A 115 29.24 -13.97 -2.58
N LEU A 116 28.31 -14.01 -3.54
CA LEU A 116 28.25 -15.03 -4.60
C LEU A 116 29.31 -14.84 -5.70
N ARG A 117 29.64 -13.59 -6.06
CA ARG A 117 30.58 -13.25 -7.16
C ARG A 117 32.03 -13.26 -6.74
N MET A 118 32.35 -12.86 -5.51
CA MET A 118 33.75 -12.81 -5.05
C MET A 118 34.34 -14.22 -4.94
N LYS A 119 35.50 -14.43 -5.54
CA LYS A 119 36.28 -15.69 -5.45
C LYS A 119 37.38 -15.66 -4.37
N CYS A 120 37.34 -14.68 -3.47
CA CYS A 120 38.33 -14.50 -2.41
C CYS A 120 38.01 -15.33 -1.16
N SER A 121 38.95 -15.38 -0.20
CA SER A 121 38.75 -16.01 1.10
C SER A 121 37.53 -15.41 1.83
N VAL A 122 36.88 -16.24 2.66
CA VAL A 122 35.70 -15.85 3.44
C VAL A 122 35.98 -14.60 4.29
N VAL A 123 37.17 -14.49 4.88
CA VAL A 123 37.60 -13.32 5.66
C VAL A 123 37.55 -12.03 4.83
N LYS A 124 38.09 -12.04 3.61
CA LYS A 124 38.04 -10.87 2.71
C LYS A 124 36.61 -10.52 2.31
N LYS A 125 35.76 -11.52 2.07
CA LYS A 125 34.32 -11.28 1.80
C LYS A 125 33.66 -10.60 2.99
N CYS A 126 33.83 -11.13 4.20
CA CYS A 126 33.26 -10.55 5.41
C CYS A 126 33.73 -9.11 5.63
N PHE A 127 35.01 -8.81 5.38
CA PHE A 127 35.54 -7.45 5.48
C PHE A 127 34.87 -6.48 4.49
N VAL A 128 34.73 -6.88 3.21
CA VAL A 128 34.02 -6.07 2.20
C VAL A 128 32.55 -5.88 2.56
N LEU A 129 31.87 -6.93 3.02
CA LEU A 129 30.47 -6.84 3.44
C LEU A 129 30.29 -5.94 4.66
N LEU A 130 31.22 -6.01 5.63
CA LEU A 130 31.22 -5.12 6.78
C LEU A 130 31.44 -3.66 6.35
N ALA A 131 32.35 -3.41 5.41
CA ALA A 131 32.56 -2.07 4.86
C ALA A 131 31.30 -1.52 4.17
N ILE A 132 30.63 -2.33 3.33
CA ILE A 132 29.35 -1.96 2.69
C ILE A 132 28.30 -1.64 3.76
N PHE A 133 28.17 -2.51 4.77
CA PHE A 133 27.21 -2.32 5.85
C PHE A 133 27.47 -1.00 6.61
N VAL A 134 28.70 -0.79 7.10
CA VAL A 134 29.10 0.42 7.85
C VAL A 134 28.88 1.69 7.03
N LEU A 135 29.22 1.70 5.74
CA LEU A 135 29.00 2.85 4.86
C LEU A 135 27.51 3.12 4.60
N SER A 136 26.67 2.09 4.59
CA SER A 136 25.23 2.23 4.32
C SER A 136 24.42 2.73 5.52
N VAL A 137 24.86 2.46 6.76
CA VAL A 137 24.09 2.77 7.98
C VAL A 137 23.77 4.26 8.14
N PRO A 138 24.74 5.20 8.03
CA PRO A 138 24.45 6.63 8.18
C PRO A 138 23.45 7.12 7.11
N PHE A 139 23.59 6.63 5.88
CA PHE A 139 22.69 6.98 4.79
C PHE A 139 21.26 6.46 5.02
N LEU A 140 21.11 5.18 5.42
CA LEU A 140 19.81 4.59 5.74
C LEU A 140 19.14 5.29 6.94
N TYR A 141 19.94 5.69 7.94
CA TYR A 141 19.45 6.49 9.06
C TYR A 141 18.96 7.87 8.60
N GLY A 142 19.72 8.56 7.74
CA GLY A 142 19.28 9.82 7.12
C GLY A 142 17.95 9.66 6.39
N MET A 143 17.79 8.60 5.59
CA MET A 143 16.54 8.29 4.91
C MET A 143 15.39 7.96 5.89
N TYR A 144 15.67 7.33 7.03
CA TYR A 144 14.68 7.12 8.10
C TYR A 144 14.19 8.45 8.67
N VAL A 145 15.11 9.34 9.05
CA VAL A 145 14.80 10.65 9.64
C VAL A 145 13.98 11.52 8.68
N LEU A 146 14.34 11.54 7.38
CA LEU A 146 13.62 12.32 6.35
C LEU A 146 12.12 11.98 6.23
N LYS A 147 11.70 10.77 6.62
CA LYS A 147 10.31 10.33 6.49
C LYS A 147 9.79 9.58 7.72
N LYS A 148 10.27 9.95 8.92
CA LYS A 148 10.06 9.22 10.18
C LYS A 148 8.61 8.79 10.39
N ASP A 149 7.65 9.72 10.28
CA ASP A 149 6.22 9.47 10.48
C ASP A 149 5.67 8.32 9.61
N SER A 150 6.19 8.16 8.40
CA SER A 150 5.79 7.07 7.51
C SER A 150 6.34 5.70 7.96
N ALA A 151 7.52 5.65 8.59
CA ALA A 151 8.05 4.38 9.12
C ALA A 151 7.32 4.00 10.41
N ASP A 152 7.17 4.96 11.32
CA ASP A 152 6.47 4.75 12.58
C ASP A 152 5.01 4.35 12.33
N GLY A 153 4.38 4.92 11.30
CA GLY A 153 3.06 4.48 10.81
C GLY A 153 3.03 3.02 10.35
N ARG A 154 4.04 2.52 9.61
CA ARG A 154 4.11 1.10 9.22
C ARG A 154 4.34 0.18 10.41
N LEU A 155 5.18 0.58 11.35
CA LEU A 155 5.40 -0.17 12.60
C LEU A 155 4.12 -0.24 13.43
N PHE A 156 3.35 0.85 13.49
CA PHE A 156 2.05 0.87 14.13
C PHE A 156 1.05 -0.07 13.43
N ILE A 157 1.00 -0.05 12.09
CA ILE A 157 0.18 -1.00 11.32
C ILE A 157 0.53 -2.45 11.71
N TRP A 158 1.82 -2.79 11.80
CA TRP A 158 2.26 -4.14 12.18
C TRP A 158 1.89 -4.48 13.62
N LYS A 159 2.01 -3.53 14.54
CA LYS A 159 1.61 -3.67 15.95
C LYS A 159 0.13 -4.06 16.08
N ILE A 160 -0.75 -3.40 15.33
CA ILE A 160 -2.19 -3.71 15.31
C ILE A 160 -2.49 -5.01 14.56
N SER A 161 -1.75 -5.28 13.48
CA SER A 161 -1.95 -6.46 12.63
C SER A 161 -1.53 -7.77 13.30
N TYR A 162 -0.53 -7.75 14.18
CA TYR A 162 0.03 -8.97 14.78
C TYR A 162 -0.96 -9.73 15.69
N PRO A 163 -1.73 -9.08 16.59
CA PRO A 163 -2.82 -9.73 17.32
C PRO A 163 -3.87 -10.37 16.39
N VAL A 164 -4.23 -9.71 15.30
CA VAL A 164 -5.18 -10.24 14.31
C VAL A 164 -4.66 -11.52 13.68
N ALA A 165 -3.39 -11.53 13.27
CA ALA A 165 -2.74 -12.72 12.71
C ALA A 165 -2.72 -13.89 13.71
N LYS A 166 -2.54 -13.60 15.02
CA LYS A 166 -2.61 -14.62 16.08
C LYS A 166 -4.00 -15.18 16.29
N GLN A 167 -5.03 -14.33 16.28
CA GLN A 167 -6.42 -14.78 16.47
C GLN A 167 -6.89 -15.65 15.30
N GLN A 168 -6.44 -15.36 14.08
CA GLN A 168 -6.80 -16.06 12.85
C GLN A 168 -5.67 -16.98 12.35
N MET A 169 -5.00 -17.68 13.28
CA MET A 169 -3.72 -18.35 13.02
C MET A 169 -3.77 -19.35 11.86
N PHE A 170 -4.83 -20.16 11.74
CA PHE A 170 -4.86 -21.27 10.78
C PHE A 170 -5.72 -21.02 9.55
N SER A 171 -6.91 -20.45 9.71
CA SER A 171 -7.88 -20.24 8.63
C SER A 171 -7.62 -18.98 7.81
N GLY A 172 -7.01 -17.96 8.43
CA GLY A 172 -7.04 -16.61 7.90
C GLY A 172 -8.46 -16.04 7.78
N VAL A 173 -8.57 -14.84 7.22
CA VAL A 173 -9.85 -14.11 7.06
C VAL A 173 -10.36 -14.09 5.63
N GLY A 174 -9.60 -14.67 4.69
CA GLY A 174 -9.86 -14.62 3.26
C GLY A 174 -9.13 -13.49 2.54
N ILE A 175 -8.85 -13.70 1.25
CA ILE A 175 -8.14 -12.74 0.39
C ILE A 175 -8.90 -11.41 0.31
N GLY A 176 -8.19 -10.31 0.58
CA GLY A 176 -8.76 -8.96 0.59
C GLY A 176 -9.52 -8.61 1.86
N GLY A 177 -9.51 -9.46 2.90
CA GLY A 177 -10.14 -9.18 4.19
C GLY A 177 -9.30 -8.28 5.11
N PHE A 178 -8.03 -8.02 4.79
CA PHE A 178 -7.11 -7.27 5.65
C PHE A 178 -7.65 -5.90 6.11
N PRO A 179 -8.14 -5.00 5.23
CA PRO A 179 -8.58 -3.66 5.66
C PRO A 179 -9.67 -3.71 6.73
N TYR A 180 -10.62 -4.63 6.57
CA TYR A 180 -11.73 -4.79 7.50
C TYR A 180 -11.24 -5.22 8.89
N VAL A 181 -10.50 -6.32 8.97
CA VAL A 181 -10.04 -6.86 10.25
C VAL A 181 -8.98 -5.99 10.92
N TYR A 182 -8.14 -5.31 10.12
CA TYR A 182 -7.22 -4.30 10.63
C TYR A 182 -7.97 -3.18 11.32
N GLY A 183 -8.99 -2.63 10.66
CA GLY A 183 -9.73 -1.53 11.24
C GLY A 183 -10.52 -1.96 12.48
N GLU A 184 -11.14 -3.14 12.51
CA GLU A 184 -11.83 -3.65 13.72
C GLU A 184 -10.85 -3.77 14.88
N ALA A 185 -9.63 -4.27 14.63
CA ALA A 185 -8.59 -4.33 15.65
C ALA A 185 -8.09 -2.95 16.09
N GLN A 186 -7.95 -2.00 15.17
CA GLN A 186 -7.54 -0.63 15.47
C GLN A 186 -8.60 0.08 16.33
N GLU A 187 -9.87 -0.12 16.01
CA GLU A 187 -10.99 0.38 16.79
C GLU A 187 -11.00 -0.19 18.22
N ALA A 188 -10.90 -1.51 18.36
CA ALA A 188 -10.83 -2.17 19.67
C ALA A 188 -9.64 -1.64 20.49
N TYR A 189 -8.48 -1.47 19.85
CA TYR A 189 -7.27 -0.94 20.48
C TYR A 189 -7.47 0.44 21.11
N PHE A 190 -8.14 1.36 20.41
CA PHE A 190 -8.39 2.71 20.90
C PHE A 190 -9.61 2.81 21.82
N ARG A 191 -10.58 1.88 21.74
CA ARG A 191 -11.67 1.76 22.73
C ARG A 191 -11.13 1.33 24.11
N GLU A 192 -10.20 0.37 24.14
CA GLU A 192 -9.66 -0.18 25.38
C GLU A 192 -8.62 0.72 26.05
N LYS A 193 -7.78 1.42 25.27
CA LYS A 193 -6.67 2.22 25.81
C LYS A 193 -6.95 3.71 25.82
N LYS A 194 -7.16 4.27 27.02
CA LYS A 194 -7.50 5.69 27.23
C LYS A 194 -6.32 6.68 27.16
N ASP A 195 -5.05 6.22 27.18
CA ASP A 195 -3.89 7.12 27.31
C ASP A 195 -2.76 6.84 26.30
N VAL A 196 -3.08 6.87 24.99
CA VAL A 196 -2.10 6.61 23.92
C VAL A 196 -2.08 7.74 22.89
N ARG A 197 -2.07 9.00 23.36
CA ARG A 197 -2.15 10.21 22.52
C ARG A 197 -1.10 10.27 21.40
N ASN A 198 0.08 9.70 21.63
CA ASN A 198 1.15 9.69 20.62
C ASN A 198 0.87 8.70 19.47
N GLU A 199 0.16 7.60 19.73
CA GLU A 199 -0.16 6.60 18.70
C GLU A 199 -1.43 6.96 17.93
N GLU A 200 -2.31 7.79 18.49
CA GLU A 200 -3.46 8.34 17.75
C GLU A 200 -3.00 9.00 16.45
N MET A 201 -1.88 9.74 16.46
CA MET A 201 -1.34 10.41 15.27
C MET A 201 -0.81 9.44 14.21
N LEU A 202 -0.49 8.19 14.60
CA LEU A 202 -0.04 7.15 13.68
C LEU A 202 -1.20 6.39 13.04
N ALA A 203 -2.38 6.40 13.67
CA ALA A 203 -3.57 5.73 13.17
C ALA A 203 -3.97 6.20 11.77
N GLY A 204 -4.47 5.27 10.97
CA GLY A 204 -4.91 5.54 9.61
C GLY A 204 -5.80 4.41 9.09
N ALA A 205 -6.22 4.53 7.84
CA ALA A 205 -7.05 3.53 7.16
C ALA A 205 -6.24 2.91 6.00
N PRO A 206 -5.30 1.98 6.28
CA PRO A 206 -4.50 1.36 5.24
C PRO A 206 -5.28 0.27 4.50
N ASP A 207 -5.04 0.16 3.19
CA ASP A 207 -5.52 -0.97 2.37
C ASP A 207 -4.65 -2.22 2.51
N TYR A 208 -3.40 -2.06 2.95
CA TYR A 208 -2.40 -3.12 3.04
C TYR A 208 -1.58 -3.03 4.32
N ALA A 209 -1.04 -4.16 4.78
CA ALA A 209 -0.15 -4.23 5.93
C ALA A 209 1.24 -3.64 5.66
N TYR A 210 1.56 -3.35 4.39
CA TYR A 210 2.92 -2.98 3.94
C TYR A 210 3.98 -4.03 4.33
N ASN A 211 3.55 -5.29 4.45
CA ASN A 211 4.35 -6.48 4.70
C ASN A 211 3.56 -7.67 4.13
N GLU A 212 4.01 -8.22 3.00
CA GLU A 212 3.29 -9.29 2.31
C GLU A 212 3.23 -10.56 3.15
N TYR A 213 4.26 -10.88 3.94
CA TYR A 213 4.25 -12.09 4.78
C TYR A 213 3.19 -11.98 5.88
N LEU A 214 3.13 -10.83 6.56
CA LEU A 214 2.13 -10.57 7.59
C LEU A 214 0.72 -10.52 6.98
N GLN A 215 0.57 -9.91 5.80
CA GLN A 215 -0.75 -9.85 5.14
C GLN A 215 -1.20 -11.22 4.64
N ILE A 216 -0.31 -12.03 4.07
CA ILE A 216 -0.60 -13.43 3.70
C ILE A 216 -1.00 -14.23 4.94
N TRP A 217 -0.38 -13.99 6.09
CA TRP A 217 -0.78 -14.63 7.34
C TRP A 217 -2.22 -14.28 7.71
N ILE A 218 -2.56 -13.00 7.70
CA ILE A 218 -3.91 -12.55 8.05
C ILE A 218 -4.95 -13.10 7.07
N GLU A 219 -4.66 -13.06 5.76
CA GLU A 219 -5.63 -13.43 4.72
C GLU A 219 -5.77 -14.95 4.52
N LEU A 220 -4.67 -15.72 4.63
CA LEU A 220 -4.63 -17.15 4.30
C LEU A 220 -4.21 -18.06 5.46
N GLY A 221 -3.91 -17.50 6.63
CA GLY A 221 -3.43 -18.24 7.79
C GLY A 221 -1.99 -18.74 7.62
N LEU A 222 -1.54 -19.49 8.63
CA LEU A 222 -0.22 -20.11 8.68
C LEU A 222 0.06 -21.03 7.47
N PRO A 223 -0.89 -21.84 6.95
CA PRO A 223 -0.66 -22.64 5.74
C PRO A 223 -0.30 -21.79 4.52
N GLY A 224 -0.94 -20.62 4.37
CA GLY A 224 -0.65 -19.68 3.29
C GLY A 224 0.77 -19.10 3.37
N VAL A 225 1.21 -18.69 4.55
CA VAL A 225 2.58 -18.16 4.76
C VAL A 225 3.62 -19.25 4.55
N LEU A 226 3.42 -20.43 5.15
CA LEU A 226 4.36 -21.54 5.04
C LEU A 226 4.52 -22.00 3.59
N SER A 227 3.42 -22.13 2.84
CA SER A 227 3.49 -22.48 1.42
C SER A 227 4.24 -21.44 0.59
N CYS A 228 4.00 -20.14 0.85
CA CYS A 228 4.71 -19.05 0.20
C CYS A 228 6.23 -19.08 0.50
N LEU A 229 6.60 -19.20 1.78
CA LEU A 229 8.00 -19.28 2.20
C LEU A 229 8.71 -20.52 1.66
N CYS A 230 8.05 -21.68 1.69
CA CYS A 230 8.58 -22.93 1.14
C CYS A 230 8.81 -22.81 -0.38
N LEU A 231 7.89 -22.20 -1.13
CA LEU A 231 8.06 -21.98 -2.57
C LEU A 231 9.24 -21.06 -2.86
N ILE A 232 9.33 -19.91 -2.17
CA ILE A 232 10.41 -18.96 -2.34
C ILE A 232 11.76 -19.61 -1.98
N ALA A 233 11.83 -20.31 -0.85
CA ALA A 233 13.03 -21.01 -0.40
C ALA A 233 13.45 -22.08 -1.40
N TYR A 234 12.52 -22.91 -1.87
CA TYR A 234 12.77 -23.94 -2.89
C TYR A 234 13.36 -23.34 -4.16
N VAL A 235 12.73 -22.30 -4.73
CA VAL A 235 13.20 -21.63 -5.95
C VAL A 235 14.58 -21.02 -5.74
N TYR A 236 14.79 -20.32 -4.62
CA TYR A 236 16.07 -19.67 -4.34
C TYR A 236 17.21 -20.66 -4.13
N ILE A 237 16.99 -21.75 -3.37
CA ILE A 237 17.99 -22.81 -3.15
C ILE A 237 18.37 -23.47 -4.48
N ARG A 238 17.39 -23.77 -5.34
CA ARG A 238 17.63 -24.32 -6.69
C ARG A 238 18.48 -23.38 -7.54
N LEU A 239 18.24 -22.06 -7.44
CA LEU A 239 19.03 -21.05 -8.13
C LEU A 239 20.48 -21.03 -7.65
N LEU A 240 20.71 -21.11 -6.34
CA LEU A 240 22.06 -21.20 -5.76
C LEU A 240 22.81 -22.47 -6.19
N TRP A 241 22.13 -23.61 -6.30
CA TRP A 241 22.73 -24.86 -6.76
C TRP A 241 23.11 -24.88 -8.24
N CYS A 242 22.58 -23.95 -9.05
CA CYS A 242 22.91 -23.87 -10.47
C CYS A 242 24.41 -23.61 -10.73
N ARG A 243 25.15 -23.07 -9.74
CA ARG A 243 26.59 -22.75 -9.78
C ARG A 243 27.03 -21.97 -11.04
N ASN A 244 26.10 -21.35 -11.75
CA ASN A 244 26.36 -20.55 -12.94
C ASN A 244 26.52 -19.08 -12.54
N VAL A 245 27.60 -18.45 -12.98
CA VAL A 245 27.88 -17.04 -12.68
C VAL A 245 26.82 -16.10 -13.27
N GLU A 246 26.19 -16.47 -14.40
CA GLU A 246 25.16 -15.63 -15.02
C GLU A 246 23.86 -15.55 -14.19
N VAL A 247 23.57 -16.50 -13.29
CA VAL A 247 22.34 -16.41 -12.46
C VAL A 247 22.49 -15.53 -11.24
N VAL A 248 23.69 -14.99 -10.94
CA VAL A 248 23.92 -14.21 -9.72
C VAL A 248 23.09 -12.92 -9.69
N GLY A 249 22.94 -12.22 -10.82
CA GLY A 249 22.02 -11.08 -10.91
C GLY A 249 20.58 -11.47 -10.53
N LEU A 250 20.12 -12.64 -10.98
CA LEU A 250 18.78 -13.15 -10.66
C LEU A 250 18.65 -13.57 -9.19
N CYS A 251 19.71 -14.11 -8.57
CA CYS A 251 19.76 -14.32 -7.12
C CYS A 251 19.59 -13.00 -6.37
N GLY A 252 20.31 -11.96 -6.79
CA GLY A 252 20.17 -10.61 -6.23
C GLY A 252 18.74 -10.06 -6.38
N THR A 253 18.12 -10.25 -7.55
CA THR A 253 16.72 -9.86 -7.79
C THR A 253 15.73 -10.63 -6.91
N MET A 254 15.93 -11.93 -6.67
CA MET A 254 15.12 -12.71 -5.71
C MET A 254 15.30 -12.19 -4.28
N VAL A 255 16.52 -11.84 -3.87
CA VAL A 255 16.78 -11.22 -2.56
C VAL A 255 16.10 -9.87 -2.43
N SER A 256 16.17 -9.05 -3.47
CA SER A 256 15.46 -7.77 -3.56
C SER A 256 13.96 -7.97 -3.35
N LEU A 257 13.35 -8.94 -4.06
CA LEU A 257 11.94 -9.28 -3.92
C LEU A 257 11.57 -9.69 -2.49
N MET A 258 12.39 -10.54 -1.85
CA MET A 258 12.14 -11.00 -0.48
C MET A 258 12.18 -9.85 0.52
N VAL A 259 13.15 -8.93 0.39
CA VAL A 259 13.30 -7.77 1.27
C VAL A 259 12.19 -6.74 1.03
N VAL A 260 11.91 -6.42 -0.23
CA VAL A 260 10.82 -5.50 -0.58
C VAL A 260 9.48 -6.02 -0.08
N SER A 261 9.21 -7.32 -0.19
CA SER A 261 7.98 -7.95 0.31
C SER A 261 7.84 -7.85 1.83
N PHE A 262 8.94 -7.71 2.58
CA PHE A 262 8.88 -7.54 4.02
C PHE A 262 8.46 -6.12 4.43
N PHE A 263 8.88 -5.10 3.68
CA PHE A 263 8.68 -3.70 4.03
C PHE A 263 7.69 -2.95 3.14
N SER A 264 7.12 -3.62 2.14
CA SER A 264 6.21 -3.04 1.15
C SER A 264 5.21 -4.07 0.61
N TYR A 265 4.56 -3.74 -0.51
CA TYR A 265 3.40 -4.45 -1.06
C TYR A 265 3.56 -4.77 -2.56
N PRO A 266 4.66 -5.41 -3.00
CA PRO A 266 4.92 -5.68 -4.42
C PRO A 266 3.83 -6.52 -5.10
N LEU A 267 3.01 -7.28 -4.36
CA LEU A 267 1.98 -8.15 -4.93
C LEU A 267 0.61 -7.49 -5.09
N ARG A 268 0.45 -6.23 -4.64
CA ARG A 268 -0.86 -5.55 -4.62
C ARG A 268 -1.09 -4.62 -5.80
N CYS A 269 -0.03 -4.02 -6.35
CA CYS A 269 -0.12 -3.25 -7.60
C CYS A 269 0.07 -4.19 -8.80
N PHE A 270 -0.77 -4.06 -9.83
CA PHE A 270 -0.79 -4.96 -10.99
C PHE A 270 0.58 -5.10 -11.67
N VAL A 271 1.27 -3.99 -11.91
CA VAL A 271 2.57 -3.98 -12.61
C VAL A 271 3.65 -4.64 -11.77
N THR A 272 3.79 -4.27 -10.49
CA THR A 272 4.81 -4.85 -9.60
C THR A 272 4.51 -6.32 -9.27
N CYS A 273 3.23 -6.69 -9.20
CA CYS A 273 2.79 -8.07 -8.97
C CYS A 273 3.15 -8.94 -10.18
N SER A 274 2.85 -8.46 -11.38
CA SER A 274 3.21 -9.14 -12.64
C SER A 274 4.73 -9.31 -12.77
N LEU A 275 5.51 -8.27 -12.44
CA LEU A 275 6.97 -8.34 -12.45
C LEU A 275 7.51 -9.34 -11.41
N SER A 276 6.94 -9.35 -10.21
CA SER A 276 7.34 -10.24 -9.12
C SER A 276 7.04 -11.71 -9.44
N LEU A 277 5.86 -12.00 -10.01
CA LEU A 277 5.51 -13.33 -10.50
C LEU A 277 6.40 -13.76 -11.66
N PHE A 278 6.68 -12.86 -12.61
CA PHE A 278 7.61 -13.13 -13.71
C PHE A 278 9.01 -13.49 -13.20
N ILE A 279 9.56 -12.71 -12.25
CA ILE A 279 10.85 -12.97 -11.61
C ILE A 279 10.87 -14.33 -10.94
N LEU A 280 9.84 -14.67 -10.16
CA LEU A 280 9.75 -15.95 -9.45
C LEU A 280 9.73 -17.13 -10.42
N LEU A 281 8.93 -17.03 -11.50
CA LEU A 281 8.88 -18.04 -12.55
C LEU A 281 10.20 -18.16 -13.30
N TRP A 282 10.81 -17.04 -13.65
CA TRP A 282 12.08 -17.02 -14.35
C TRP A 282 13.18 -17.64 -13.49
N ALA A 283 13.22 -17.33 -12.19
CA ALA A 283 14.12 -17.94 -11.21
C ALA A 283 13.87 -19.45 -11.05
N ALA A 284 12.62 -19.91 -11.09
CA ALA A 284 12.30 -21.34 -11.06
C ALA A 284 12.75 -22.07 -12.34
N TRP A 285 12.62 -21.41 -13.48
CA TRP A 285 12.90 -21.98 -14.81
C TRP A 285 14.39 -22.07 -15.15
N MET A 286 15.19 -21.07 -14.75
CA MET A 286 16.60 -20.98 -15.11
C MET A 286 17.45 -22.20 -14.69
N PRO A 287 17.36 -22.73 -13.45
CA PRO A 287 18.11 -23.92 -13.05
C PRO A 287 17.75 -25.17 -13.85
N MET A 288 16.48 -25.32 -14.26
CA MET A 288 16.02 -26.46 -15.08
C MET A 288 16.69 -26.44 -16.46
N MET A 289 16.84 -25.26 -17.05
CA MET A 289 17.49 -25.10 -18.36
C MET A 289 19.00 -25.24 -18.33
N LEU A 290 19.65 -24.86 -17.23
CA LEU A 290 21.12 -24.79 -17.15
C LEU A 290 21.78 -26.02 -16.53
N CYS A 291 21.09 -26.77 -15.65
CA CYS A 291 21.71 -27.83 -14.85
C CYS A 291 21.12 -29.23 -15.03
N GLU A 292 19.89 -29.40 -15.52
CA GLU A 292 19.30 -30.74 -15.59
C GLU A 292 19.74 -31.51 -16.85
N LYS A 293 20.27 -32.72 -16.65
CA LYS A 293 20.45 -33.70 -17.75
C LYS A 293 19.11 -33.89 -18.47
N LYS A 294 19.14 -34.01 -19.81
CA LYS A 294 17.99 -34.06 -20.76
C LYS A 294 16.74 -34.89 -20.34
N ARG A 295 16.83 -35.77 -19.35
CA ARG A 295 15.74 -36.64 -18.87
C ARG A 295 14.78 -35.93 -17.88
N TYR A 296 15.27 -35.11 -16.95
CA TYR A 296 14.43 -34.37 -15.98
C TYR A 296 14.00 -32.99 -16.50
N GLY A 297 14.79 -32.38 -17.40
CA GLY A 297 14.43 -31.12 -18.05
C GLY A 297 13.13 -31.18 -18.87
N LYS A 298 12.69 -32.37 -19.32
CA LYS A 298 11.36 -32.55 -19.97
C LYS A 298 10.21 -32.42 -18.98
N VAL A 299 10.34 -33.00 -17.78
CA VAL A 299 9.31 -32.89 -16.73
C VAL A 299 9.27 -31.46 -16.18
N GLY A 300 10.43 -30.84 -15.94
CA GLY A 300 10.53 -29.44 -15.54
C GLY A 300 9.99 -28.46 -16.59
N MET A 301 10.21 -28.75 -17.87
CA MET A 301 9.63 -27.98 -18.98
C MET A 301 8.12 -28.14 -19.07
N VAL A 302 7.58 -29.36 -18.92
CA VAL A 302 6.12 -29.61 -18.90
C VAL A 302 5.48 -28.95 -17.68
N CYS A 303 6.08 -29.04 -16.49
CA CYS A 303 5.60 -28.32 -15.30
C CYS A 303 5.67 -26.80 -15.50
N GLY A 304 6.76 -26.27 -16.07
CA GLY A 304 6.87 -24.86 -16.42
C GLY A 304 5.82 -24.42 -17.45
N LEU A 305 5.54 -25.26 -18.46
CA LEU A 305 4.52 -25.01 -19.46
C LEU A 305 3.12 -25.07 -18.84
N LEU A 306 2.83 -26.02 -17.95
CA LEU A 306 1.57 -26.14 -17.22
C LEU A 306 1.37 -24.97 -16.24
N VAL A 307 2.42 -24.47 -15.61
CA VAL A 307 2.38 -23.25 -14.80
C VAL A 307 2.16 -22.02 -15.68
N LEU A 308 2.79 -21.95 -16.86
CA LEU A 308 2.57 -20.86 -17.83
C LEU A 308 1.17 -20.92 -18.46
N ILE A 309 0.62 -22.11 -18.73
CA ILE A 309 -0.75 -22.32 -19.21
C ILE A 309 -1.75 -22.06 -18.08
N GLY A 310 -1.45 -22.48 -16.85
CA GLY A 310 -2.25 -22.18 -15.67
C GLY A 310 -2.28 -20.68 -15.37
N MET A 311 -1.13 -20.01 -15.49
CA MET A 311 -1.06 -18.55 -15.42
C MET A 311 -1.74 -17.90 -16.63
N GLY A 312 -1.56 -18.42 -17.84
CA GLY A 312 -2.19 -17.90 -19.06
C GLY A 312 -3.71 -18.00 -19.01
N THR A 313 -4.27 -19.13 -18.55
CA THR A 313 -5.71 -19.32 -18.36
C THR A 313 -6.25 -18.50 -17.20
N MET A 314 -5.53 -18.43 -16.07
CA MET A 314 -5.87 -17.51 -14.97
C MET A 314 -5.82 -16.05 -15.41
N VAL A 315 -4.83 -15.67 -16.21
CA VAL A 315 -4.70 -14.35 -16.82
C VAL A 315 -5.83 -14.11 -17.80
N CYS A 316 -6.21 -15.04 -18.68
CA CYS A 316 -7.35 -14.87 -19.59
C CYS A 316 -8.68 -14.73 -18.85
N ILE A 317 -8.94 -15.54 -17.82
CA ILE A 317 -10.15 -15.45 -16.98
C ILE A 317 -10.15 -14.13 -16.21
N ARG A 318 -9.01 -13.76 -15.61
CA ARG A 318 -8.81 -12.47 -14.95
C ARG A 318 -8.92 -11.33 -15.95
N PHE A 319 -8.47 -11.47 -17.19
CA PHE A 319 -8.46 -10.44 -18.22
C PHE A 319 -9.87 -10.20 -18.74
N ASN A 320 -10.67 -11.24 -18.98
CA ASN A 320 -12.08 -11.08 -19.34
C ASN A 320 -12.88 -10.41 -18.21
N LYS A 321 -12.67 -10.87 -16.96
CA LYS A 321 -13.29 -10.24 -15.78
C LYS A 321 -12.78 -8.81 -15.56
N SER A 322 -11.48 -8.60 -15.74
CA SER A 322 -10.82 -7.30 -15.60
C SER A 322 -11.21 -6.36 -16.72
N TYR A 323 -11.54 -6.84 -17.92
CA TYR A 323 -12.06 -6.04 -19.01
C TYR A 323 -13.46 -5.52 -18.67
N ARG A 324 -14.37 -6.40 -18.23
CA ARG A 324 -15.69 -5.97 -17.76
C ARG A 324 -15.60 -4.99 -16.59
N THR A 325 -14.77 -5.29 -15.59
CA THR A 325 -14.53 -4.38 -14.47
C THR A 325 -13.90 -3.07 -14.93
N TRP A 326 -12.95 -3.09 -15.87
CA TRP A 326 -12.33 -1.90 -16.42
C TRP A 326 -13.32 -1.02 -17.19
N VAL A 327 -14.19 -1.62 -18.01
CA VAL A 327 -15.29 -0.92 -18.67
C VAL A 327 -16.23 -0.32 -17.62
N ALA A 328 -16.60 -1.07 -16.58
CA ALA A 328 -17.44 -0.57 -15.51
C ALA A 328 -16.78 0.59 -14.73
N VAL A 329 -15.47 0.52 -14.46
CA VAL A 329 -14.68 1.62 -13.86
C VAL A 329 -14.68 2.85 -14.77
N LYS A 330 -14.54 2.68 -16.08
CA LYS A 330 -14.64 3.82 -17.02
C LYS A 330 -16.01 4.48 -17.01
N HIS A 331 -17.09 3.69 -16.93
CA HIS A 331 -18.43 4.23 -16.78
C HIS A 331 -18.62 4.90 -15.41
N TRP A 332 -18.05 4.32 -14.36
CA TRP A 332 -18.04 4.90 -13.02
C TRP A 332 -17.32 6.26 -13.02
N ASP A 333 -16.16 6.39 -13.65
CA ASP A 333 -15.44 7.67 -13.79
C ASP A 333 -16.31 8.75 -14.48
N MET A 334 -17.11 8.37 -15.49
CA MET A 334 -18.05 9.30 -16.13
C MET A 334 -19.19 9.73 -15.19
N VAL A 335 -19.69 8.81 -14.36
CA VAL A 335 -20.75 9.10 -13.37
C VAL A 335 -20.21 9.93 -12.21
N ARG A 336 -18.95 9.70 -11.80
CA ARG A 336 -18.26 10.41 -10.71
C ARG A 336 -18.25 11.92 -10.92
N LEU A 337 -18.18 12.40 -12.16
CA LEU A 337 -18.29 13.84 -12.47
C LEU A 337 -19.59 14.49 -11.94
N TYR A 338 -20.68 13.74 -11.88
CA TYR A 338 -21.95 14.22 -11.31
C TYR A 338 -21.93 14.15 -9.78
N PHE A 339 -21.32 13.10 -9.23
CA PHE A 339 -21.08 12.94 -7.80
C PHE A 339 -20.24 14.10 -7.24
N ASP A 340 -19.13 14.44 -7.90
CA ASP A 340 -18.22 15.53 -7.51
C ASP A 340 -18.88 16.91 -7.57
N ARG A 341 -19.92 17.05 -8.41
CA ARG A 341 -20.75 18.27 -8.50
C ARG A 341 -21.96 18.26 -7.57
N GLU A 342 -22.03 17.27 -6.67
CA GLU A 342 -23.11 17.07 -5.70
C GLU A 342 -24.50 16.88 -6.37
N LYS A 343 -24.53 16.40 -7.62
CA LYS A 343 -25.76 16.18 -8.39
C LYS A 343 -26.23 14.73 -8.26
N TYR A 344 -26.75 14.38 -7.08
CA TYR A 344 -27.11 12.99 -6.74
C TYR A 344 -28.44 12.51 -7.34
N LYS A 345 -29.35 13.42 -7.68
CA LYS A 345 -30.68 13.03 -8.18
C LYS A 345 -30.59 12.32 -9.52
N GLY A 346 -31.08 11.08 -9.60
CA GLY A 346 -31.15 10.27 -10.81
C GLY A 346 -29.90 9.46 -11.15
N ILE A 347 -28.72 9.79 -10.60
CA ILE A 347 -27.48 9.03 -10.88
C ILE A 347 -27.42 7.68 -10.15
N GLU A 348 -28.25 7.50 -9.12
CA GLU A 348 -28.43 6.22 -8.40
C GLU A 348 -28.73 5.03 -9.33
N LYS A 349 -29.42 5.27 -10.45
CA LYS A 349 -29.72 4.24 -11.46
C LYS A 349 -28.45 3.76 -12.16
N CYS A 350 -27.52 4.68 -12.43
CA CYS A 350 -26.23 4.35 -13.02
C CYS A 350 -25.39 3.53 -12.03
N TYR A 351 -25.33 3.95 -10.76
CA TYR A 351 -24.66 3.15 -9.72
C TYR A 351 -25.30 1.76 -9.57
N ARG A 352 -26.63 1.65 -9.55
CA ARG A 352 -27.33 0.36 -9.46
C ARG A 352 -27.01 -0.56 -10.65
N ALA A 353 -26.88 -0.01 -11.86
CA ALA A 353 -26.48 -0.77 -13.04
C ALA A 353 -25.02 -1.27 -12.97
N LEU A 354 -24.12 -0.49 -12.36
CA LEU A 354 -22.70 -0.83 -12.19
C LEU A 354 -22.43 -1.77 -11.02
N TYR A 355 -23.34 -1.84 -10.04
CA TYR A 355 -23.18 -2.60 -8.81
C TYR A 355 -22.79 -4.08 -9.02
N PRO A 356 -23.40 -4.87 -9.92
CA PRO A 356 -23.02 -6.27 -10.12
C PRO A 356 -21.54 -6.48 -10.48
N ASP A 357 -20.96 -5.53 -11.23
CA ASP A 357 -19.58 -5.57 -11.71
C ASP A 357 -18.59 -4.93 -10.71
N LEU A 358 -19.04 -3.95 -9.91
CA LEU A 358 -18.20 -3.18 -8.99
C LEU A 358 -18.48 -3.42 -7.49
N ARG A 359 -19.36 -4.37 -7.11
CA ARG A 359 -19.66 -4.73 -5.69
C ARG A 359 -18.47 -5.15 -4.83
N LYS A 360 -17.28 -5.28 -5.41
CA LYS A 360 -16.05 -5.61 -4.68
C LYS A 360 -15.14 -4.42 -4.43
N ASP A 361 -15.43 -3.28 -5.06
CA ASP A 361 -14.67 -2.05 -4.93
C ASP A 361 -15.27 -1.20 -3.79
N ALA A 362 -14.45 -0.89 -2.79
CA ALA A 362 -14.91 -0.13 -1.63
C ALA A 362 -15.23 1.32 -1.99
N GLY A 363 -14.44 1.96 -2.85
CA GLY A 363 -14.68 3.35 -3.26
C GLY A 363 -16.01 3.49 -4.00
N PHE A 364 -16.32 2.55 -4.88
CA PHE A 364 -17.61 2.50 -5.58
C PHE A 364 -18.78 2.33 -4.61
N LEU A 365 -18.66 1.38 -3.67
CA LEU A 365 -19.70 1.15 -2.66
C LEU A 365 -19.91 2.38 -1.77
N PHE A 366 -18.83 3.09 -1.43
CA PHE A 366 -18.92 4.33 -0.68
C PHE A 366 -19.72 5.38 -1.44
N GLU A 367 -19.35 5.68 -2.69
CA GLU A 367 -20.06 6.67 -3.50
C GLU A 367 -21.52 6.29 -3.75
N TYR A 368 -21.79 5.02 -4.05
CA TYR A 368 -23.16 4.54 -4.23
C TYR A 368 -23.99 4.71 -2.96
N GLY A 369 -23.44 4.33 -1.80
CA GLY A 369 -24.08 4.52 -0.51
C GLY A 369 -24.34 5.99 -0.19
N VAL A 370 -23.37 6.87 -0.45
CA VAL A 370 -23.52 8.32 -0.27
C VAL A 370 -24.59 8.90 -1.20
N CYS A 371 -24.64 8.47 -2.46
CA CYS A 371 -25.69 8.89 -3.40
C CYS A 371 -27.09 8.51 -2.89
N LEU A 372 -27.27 7.27 -2.40
CA LEU A 372 -28.53 6.81 -1.81
C LEU A 372 -28.90 7.63 -0.56
N SER A 373 -27.92 7.95 0.28
CA SER A 373 -28.10 8.77 1.48
C SER A 373 -28.65 10.16 1.14
N TYR A 374 -28.05 10.85 0.16
CA TYR A 374 -28.50 12.18 -0.25
C TYR A 374 -29.85 12.18 -0.96
N ASN A 375 -30.24 11.07 -1.59
CA ASN A 375 -31.55 10.92 -2.21
C ASN A 375 -32.64 10.44 -1.21
N GLY A 376 -32.31 10.31 0.08
CA GLY A 376 -33.26 9.94 1.15
C GLY A 376 -33.47 8.44 1.33
N HIS A 377 -32.78 7.60 0.55
CA HIS A 377 -32.83 6.13 0.66
C HIS A 377 -31.88 5.64 1.77
N HIS A 378 -32.10 6.10 3.02
CA HIS A 378 -31.19 5.90 4.15
C HIS A 378 -30.98 4.42 4.52
N GLU A 379 -32.01 3.59 4.48
CA GLU A 379 -31.88 2.16 4.79
C GLU A 379 -31.08 1.40 3.71
N GLU A 380 -31.40 1.61 2.42
CA GLU A 380 -30.63 1.04 1.30
C GLU A 380 -29.17 1.51 1.33
N SER A 381 -28.95 2.80 1.64
CA SER A 381 -27.62 3.37 1.83
C SER A 381 -26.83 2.63 2.91
N ASN A 382 -27.43 2.36 4.07
CA ASN A 382 -26.77 1.63 5.16
C ASN A 382 -26.39 0.19 4.78
N ILE A 383 -27.20 -0.49 3.96
CA ILE A 383 -26.87 -1.82 3.45
C ILE A 383 -25.61 -1.74 2.57
N ILE A 384 -25.59 -0.84 1.60
CA ILE A 384 -24.45 -0.67 0.67
C ILE A 384 -23.18 -0.21 1.41
N LEU A 385 -23.31 0.75 2.33
CA LEU A 385 -22.19 1.22 3.15
C LEU A 385 -21.63 0.13 4.06
N SER A 386 -22.48 -0.72 4.64
CA SER A 386 -22.06 -1.87 5.44
C SER A 386 -21.28 -2.90 4.61
N GLU A 387 -21.70 -3.16 3.37
CA GLU A 387 -20.93 -3.99 2.43
C GLU A 387 -19.55 -3.39 2.10
N GLY A 388 -19.49 -2.07 1.91
CA GLY A 388 -18.23 -1.36 1.67
C GLY A 388 -17.31 -1.35 2.89
N ALA A 389 -17.85 -1.16 4.09
CA ALA A 389 -17.12 -1.19 5.34
C ALA A 389 -16.47 -2.56 5.60
N LYS A 390 -17.05 -3.66 5.12
CA LYS A 390 -16.45 -5.01 5.15
C LYS A 390 -15.23 -5.17 4.23
N ARG A 391 -14.88 -4.14 3.45
CA ARG A 391 -13.76 -4.14 2.49
C ARG A 391 -12.78 -2.99 2.72
N SER A 392 -13.02 -2.13 3.70
CA SER A 392 -12.23 -0.94 3.96
C SER A 392 -12.01 -0.73 5.44
N SER A 393 -10.93 -0.02 5.77
CA SER A 393 -10.68 0.50 7.12
C SER A 393 -11.12 1.96 7.28
N ASP A 394 -11.67 2.59 6.23
CA ASP A 394 -12.02 4.02 6.24
C ASP A 394 -13.20 4.32 7.19
N PRO A 395 -13.02 5.21 8.19
CA PRO A 395 -14.11 5.60 9.08
C PRO A 395 -15.27 6.33 8.40
N MET A 396 -15.10 6.81 7.16
CA MET A 396 -16.15 7.55 6.45
C MET A 396 -17.41 6.73 6.20
N PHE A 397 -17.31 5.41 6.02
CA PHE A 397 -18.48 4.54 5.93
C PHE A 397 -19.38 4.68 7.15
N PHE A 398 -18.79 4.60 8.34
CA PHE A 398 -19.53 4.70 9.60
C PHE A 398 -20.05 6.12 9.85
N ASN A 399 -19.32 7.16 9.44
CA ASN A 399 -19.85 8.53 9.49
C ASN A 399 -21.13 8.69 8.68
N PHE A 400 -21.19 8.15 7.45
CA PHE A 400 -22.41 8.23 6.64
C PHE A 400 -23.53 7.33 7.17
N MET A 401 -23.20 6.14 7.68
CA MET A 401 -24.18 5.27 8.34
C MET A 401 -24.81 5.96 9.56
N GLY A 402 -24.00 6.63 10.39
CA GLY A 402 -24.49 7.39 11.53
C GLY A 402 -25.39 8.55 11.12
N LYS A 403 -25.03 9.29 10.06
CA LYS A 403 -25.89 10.36 9.50
C LYS A 403 -27.24 9.81 9.00
N ASN A 404 -27.24 8.64 8.37
CA ASN A 404 -28.47 7.97 7.93
C ASN A 404 -29.35 7.57 9.12
N PHE A 405 -28.77 6.95 10.15
CA PHE A 405 -29.52 6.62 11.37
C PHE A 405 -30.08 7.86 12.07
N GLN A 406 -29.32 8.95 12.13
CA GLN A 406 -29.77 10.22 12.67
C GLN A 406 -30.93 10.84 11.86
N ALA A 407 -30.94 10.66 10.54
CA ALA A 407 -32.04 11.08 9.67
C ALA A 407 -33.31 10.23 9.87
N LEU A 408 -33.13 8.94 10.16
CA LEU A 408 -34.20 8.00 10.51
C LEU A 408 -34.70 8.14 11.97
N GLY A 409 -34.12 9.04 12.77
CA GLY A 409 -34.47 9.23 14.19
C GLY A 409 -33.92 8.16 15.14
N ARG A 410 -33.03 7.28 14.67
CA ARG A 410 -32.39 6.22 15.46
C ARG A 410 -31.09 6.74 16.06
N PHE A 411 -31.20 7.56 17.11
CA PHE A 411 -30.06 8.30 17.64
C PHE A 411 -29.00 7.41 18.33
N GLU A 412 -29.40 6.35 19.03
CA GLU A 412 -28.46 5.39 19.64
C GLU A 412 -27.58 4.69 18.59
N GLU A 413 -28.18 4.23 17.49
CA GLU A 413 -27.44 3.62 16.37
C GLU A 413 -26.51 4.64 15.70
N ALA A 414 -26.93 5.90 15.59
CA ALA A 414 -26.10 6.98 15.07
C ALA A 414 -24.87 7.23 15.95
N GLU A 415 -25.08 7.27 17.27
CA GLU A 415 -24.03 7.46 18.27
C GLU A 415 -22.97 6.35 18.18
N ASP A 416 -23.38 5.07 18.14
CA ASP A 416 -22.43 3.95 18.01
C ASP A 416 -21.63 4.03 16.71
N MET A 417 -22.26 4.37 15.58
CA MET A 417 -21.55 4.51 14.30
C MET A 417 -20.53 5.65 14.32
N PHE A 418 -20.84 6.79 14.96
CA PHE A 418 -19.87 7.88 15.08
C PHE A 418 -18.72 7.52 16.02
N TYR A 419 -18.96 6.83 17.13
CA TYR A 419 -17.89 6.32 17.98
C TYR A 419 -17.04 5.27 17.26
N LYS A 420 -17.66 4.37 16.49
CA LYS A 420 -16.95 3.43 15.62
C LYS A 420 -16.03 4.17 14.65
N ALA A 421 -16.52 5.21 13.97
CA ALA A 421 -15.70 6.06 13.11
C ALA A 421 -14.56 6.77 13.86
N TYR A 422 -14.83 7.28 15.07
CA TYR A 422 -13.85 7.96 15.91
C TYR A 422 -12.71 7.02 16.32
N TYR A 423 -13.03 5.88 16.92
CA TYR A 423 -12.03 4.93 17.41
C TYR A 423 -11.26 4.24 16.28
N ARG A 424 -11.83 4.17 15.07
CA ARG A 424 -11.07 3.76 13.87
C ARG A 424 -9.92 4.70 13.59
N VAL A 425 -10.11 6.01 13.61
CA VAL A 425 -9.04 6.99 13.32
C VAL A 425 -9.16 8.17 14.27
N PRO A 426 -8.67 8.06 15.53
CA PRO A 426 -8.98 9.00 16.60
C PRO A 426 -8.58 10.44 16.30
N HIS A 427 -7.50 10.67 15.55
CA HIS A 427 -7.04 12.02 15.20
C HIS A 427 -7.95 12.77 14.22
N ARG A 428 -8.91 12.11 13.56
CA ARG A 428 -9.90 12.78 12.70
C ARG A 428 -10.96 13.48 13.56
N ILE A 429 -11.16 14.77 13.31
CA ILE A 429 -12.12 15.60 14.08
C ILE A 429 -13.57 15.38 13.63
N TYR A 430 -13.78 15.00 12.37
CA TYR A 430 -15.12 14.92 11.79
C TYR A 430 -16.11 14.02 12.56
N PRO A 431 -15.74 12.81 13.04
CA PRO A 431 -16.65 12.01 13.87
C PRO A 431 -17.09 12.71 15.18
N LEU A 432 -16.18 13.44 15.84
CA LEU A 432 -16.52 14.21 17.05
C LEU A 432 -17.48 15.36 16.73
N TYR A 433 -17.31 16.00 15.59
CA TYR A 433 -18.23 17.03 15.12
C TYR A 433 -19.63 16.47 14.87
N LEU A 434 -19.75 15.26 14.32
CA LEU A 434 -21.03 14.58 14.13
C LEU A 434 -21.68 14.21 15.47
N LEU A 435 -20.91 13.71 16.44
CA LEU A 435 -21.40 13.46 17.81
C LEU A 435 -21.90 14.75 18.49
N MET A 436 -21.16 15.84 18.37
CA MET A 436 -21.56 17.15 18.90
C MET A 436 -22.90 17.61 18.31
N GLY A 437 -23.08 17.46 16.99
CA GLY A 437 -24.35 17.78 16.31
C GLY A 437 -25.49 16.82 16.65
N LEU A 438 -25.20 15.55 16.93
CA LEU A 438 -26.17 14.56 17.40
C LEU A 438 -26.73 14.97 18.77
N TYR A 439 -25.85 15.22 19.74
CA TYR A 439 -26.25 15.59 21.09
C TYR A 439 -27.00 16.94 21.16
N GLU A 440 -26.60 17.91 20.33
CA GLU A 440 -27.35 19.17 20.19
C GLU A 440 -28.80 18.92 19.74
N LYS A 441 -29.00 18.01 18.78
CA LYS A 441 -30.35 17.66 18.28
C LYS A 441 -31.19 16.92 19.34
N GLU A 442 -30.54 16.17 20.23
CA GLU A 442 -31.18 15.47 21.35
C GLU A 442 -31.40 16.36 22.60
N GLY A 443 -30.87 17.59 22.62
CA GLY A 443 -30.90 18.46 23.81
C GLY A 443 -29.95 18.02 24.93
N ARG A 444 -28.94 17.20 24.60
CA ARG A 444 -27.89 16.71 25.52
C ARG A 444 -26.74 17.70 25.61
N ASP A 445 -27.00 18.84 26.23
CA ASP A 445 -26.07 19.98 26.24
C ASP A 445 -24.71 19.67 26.86
N LEU A 446 -24.66 18.90 27.95
CA LEU A 446 -23.40 18.59 28.64
C LEU A 446 -22.47 17.76 27.75
N GLU A 447 -22.98 16.73 27.10
CA GLU A 447 -22.21 15.89 26.19
C GLU A 447 -21.83 16.64 24.91
N MET A 448 -22.70 17.50 24.40
CA MET A 448 -22.40 18.40 23.29
C MET A 448 -21.19 19.29 23.62
N LEU A 449 -21.18 19.92 24.80
CA LEU A 449 -20.07 20.77 25.25
C LEU A 449 -18.79 19.97 25.47
N GLU A 450 -18.90 18.75 26.00
CA GLU A 450 -17.75 17.85 26.13
C GLU A 450 -17.10 17.59 24.77
N LYS A 451 -17.89 17.28 23.73
CA LYS A 451 -17.35 17.06 22.38
C LYS A 451 -16.81 18.34 21.76
N ALA A 452 -17.46 19.48 21.99
CA ALA A 452 -16.94 20.77 21.54
C ALA A 452 -15.55 21.07 22.13
N HIS A 453 -15.37 20.87 23.45
CA HIS A 453 -14.05 21.01 24.08
C HIS A 453 -13.02 20.02 23.54
N GLN A 454 -13.41 18.76 23.30
CA GLN A 454 -12.52 17.77 22.67
C GLN A 454 -12.08 18.19 21.28
N ILE A 455 -12.98 18.71 20.44
CA ILE A 455 -12.69 19.19 19.09
C ILE A 455 -11.66 20.34 19.13
N VAL A 456 -11.90 21.34 19.99
CA VAL A 456 -11.02 22.51 20.13
C VAL A 456 -9.62 22.10 20.62
N GLY A 457 -9.56 21.18 21.59
CA GLY A 457 -8.30 20.70 22.14
C GLY A 457 -7.54 19.70 21.26
N LYS A 458 -8.14 19.18 20.18
CA LYS A 458 -7.53 18.12 19.37
C LYS A 458 -6.43 18.66 18.46
N LYS A 459 -5.26 18.03 18.51
CA LYS A 459 -4.16 18.30 17.58
C LYS A 459 -4.45 17.69 16.21
N GLU A 460 -4.19 18.45 15.16
CA GLU A 460 -4.41 18.02 13.78
C GLU A 460 -3.16 17.34 13.22
N LYS A 461 -3.35 16.23 12.50
CA LYS A 461 -2.26 15.57 11.77
C LYS A 461 -1.90 16.33 10.49
N VAL A 462 -2.91 16.78 9.76
CA VAL A 462 -2.77 17.58 8.54
C VAL A 462 -3.71 18.77 8.68
N PRO A 463 -3.19 20.00 8.79
CA PRO A 463 -4.01 21.20 8.79
C PRO A 463 -4.84 21.27 7.51
N SER A 464 -6.15 21.51 7.63
CA SER A 464 -7.02 21.69 6.47
C SER A 464 -8.07 22.76 6.74
N SER A 465 -8.54 23.42 5.68
CA SER A 465 -9.61 24.41 5.78
C SER A 465 -10.89 23.84 6.41
N LEU A 466 -11.19 22.57 6.12
CA LEU A 466 -12.29 21.85 6.77
C LEU A 466 -12.05 21.72 8.27
N THR A 467 -10.86 21.31 8.69
CA THR A 467 -10.57 21.11 10.12
C THR A 467 -10.66 22.43 10.90
N GLU A 468 -10.14 23.51 10.31
CA GLU A 468 -10.24 24.87 10.86
C GLU A 468 -11.70 25.31 11.00
N TYR A 469 -12.51 25.09 9.95
CA TYR A 469 -13.94 25.36 9.97
C TYR A 469 -14.66 24.59 11.09
N LEU A 470 -14.41 23.28 11.22
CA LEU A 470 -15.06 22.45 12.24
C LEU A 470 -14.69 22.89 13.66
N LYS A 471 -13.43 23.30 13.89
CA LYS A 471 -13.00 23.85 15.18
C LYS A 471 -13.65 25.19 15.47
N LYS A 472 -13.73 26.08 14.49
CA LYS A 472 -14.40 27.38 14.64
C LYS A 472 -15.87 27.20 15.01
N GLU A 473 -16.55 26.23 14.38
CA GLU A 473 -17.93 25.93 14.70
C GLU A 473 -18.10 25.37 16.13
N ALA A 474 -17.19 24.52 16.59
CA ALA A 474 -17.18 24.06 17.99
C ALA A 474 -16.98 25.23 18.99
N VAL A 475 -16.07 26.17 18.69
CA VAL A 475 -15.87 27.39 19.51
C VAL A 475 -17.14 28.24 19.55
N ASN A 476 -17.81 28.43 18.41
CA ASN A 476 -19.05 29.20 18.35
C ASN A 476 -20.14 28.60 19.24
N ARG A 477 -20.26 27.27 19.28
CA ARG A 477 -21.24 26.57 20.13
C ARG A 477 -20.94 26.73 21.62
N LEU A 478 -19.67 26.62 22.01
CA LEU A 478 -19.24 26.90 23.39
C LEU A 478 -19.61 28.33 23.80
N GLY A 479 -19.32 29.32 22.95
CA GLY A 479 -19.64 30.73 23.22
C GLY A 479 -21.14 31.04 23.33
N LYS A 480 -21.97 30.42 22.47
CA LYS A 480 -23.44 30.56 22.56
C LYS A 480 -23.98 30.04 23.89
N TYR A 481 -23.49 28.90 24.36
CA TYR A 481 -23.94 28.30 25.60
C TYR A 481 -23.52 29.12 26.83
N GLU A 482 -22.28 29.63 26.87
CA GLU A 482 -21.84 30.57 27.91
C GLU A 482 -22.68 31.85 27.94
N GLY A 483 -23.04 32.38 26.77
CA GLY A 483 -23.94 33.53 26.63
C GLY A 483 -25.34 33.26 27.18
N MET A 484 -25.91 32.08 26.95
CA MET A 484 -27.21 31.67 27.51
C MET A 484 -27.16 31.55 29.03
N LYS A 485 -26.16 30.85 29.59
CA LYS A 485 -25.99 30.75 31.05
C LYS A 485 -25.82 32.10 31.74
N ARG A 486 -25.09 33.05 31.13
CA ARG A 486 -24.95 34.41 31.67
C ARG A 486 -26.30 35.15 31.70
N ARG A 487 -27.14 34.98 30.68
CA ARG A 487 -28.48 35.60 30.64
C ARG A 487 -29.42 34.98 31.67
N GLU A 488 -29.41 33.66 31.86
CA GLU A 488 -30.21 32.99 32.89
C GLU A 488 -29.79 33.38 34.32
N HIS A 489 -28.49 33.59 34.56
CA HIS A 489 -27.99 34.09 35.85
C HIS A 489 -28.35 35.55 36.13
N HIS A 490 -28.53 36.38 35.09
CA HIS A 490 -29.02 37.75 35.25
C HIS A 490 -30.53 37.76 35.55
N ILE A 491 -31.33 36.93 34.88
CA ILE A 491 -32.79 36.85 35.09
C ILE A 491 -33.17 36.29 36.48
N LYS A 492 -32.31 35.48 37.11
CA LYS A 492 -32.53 34.97 38.48
C LYS A 492 -32.06 35.90 39.60
N LYS A 493 -31.42 37.03 39.26
CA LYS A 493 -30.94 38.03 40.22
C LYS A 493 -31.81 39.29 40.27
N ASP A 494 -32.71 39.43 39.31
CA ASP A 494 -33.84 40.36 39.32
C ASP A 494 -35.08 39.62 39.82
#